data_AF-A0A421CXJ3-F1
#
_entry.id   AF-A0A421CXJ3-F1
#
_cell.length_a   1.000
_cell.length_b   1.000
_cell.length_c   1.000
_cell.angle_alpha   90.00
_cell.angle_beta   90.00
_cell.angle_gamma   90.00
#
_symmetry.space_group_name_H-M   'P 1'
#
loop_
_entity.id
_entity.type
_entity.pdbx_description
1 polymer ?
#
loop_
_entity_poly.entity_id
_entity_poly.type
_entity_poly.pdbx_seq_one_letter_code
_entity_poly.pdbx_strand_id
1 'polypeptide(L)'
;MERKPALHPFPFPSNTVGYREAIETRVQSGDIDLDVARAVLEELDKQPPPKSPLERRIEELERILASPVIGEHAENAAAVLEGYKSGTLEYLSGQYYIFKEGKRVAGPRPLSEFDPKNSRRSGYKKWGSYHVIS
;
A
#
# COMPACT_ATOMS: atom_id res chain seq x y z
N MET A 1 17.87 -27.52 -31.88
CA MET A 1 17.95 -26.34 -31.00
C MET A 1 16.91 -26.54 -29.90
N GLU A 2 17.33 -27.02 -28.74
CA GLU A 2 16.46 -27.11 -27.56
C GLU A 2 16.09 -25.70 -27.12
N ARG A 3 14.80 -25.38 -27.11
CA ARG A 3 14.30 -24.14 -26.51
C ARG A 3 14.41 -24.30 -25.01
N LYS A 4 15.41 -23.67 -24.40
CA LYS A 4 15.43 -23.40 -22.95
C LYS A 4 14.07 -22.78 -22.59
N PRO A 5 13.26 -23.37 -21.70
CA PRO A 5 12.05 -22.71 -21.24
C PRO A 5 12.50 -21.39 -20.60
N ALA A 6 12.01 -20.29 -21.15
CA ALA A 6 12.25 -18.99 -20.58
C ALA A 6 11.61 -19.02 -19.19
N LEU A 7 12.44 -19.00 -18.13
CA LEU A 7 12.01 -18.84 -16.75
C LEU A 7 11.14 -17.58 -16.70
N HIS A 8 9.82 -17.77 -16.74
CA HIS A 8 8.89 -16.67 -16.54
C HIS A 8 9.23 -16.05 -15.18
N PRO A 9 9.40 -14.73 -15.09
CA PRO A 9 9.67 -14.09 -13.81
C PRO A 9 8.54 -14.46 -12.84
N PHE A 10 8.90 -14.90 -11.64
CA PHE A 10 7.94 -15.22 -10.59
C PHE A 10 6.93 -14.05 -10.46
N PRO A 11 5.61 -14.31 -10.45
CA PRO A 11 4.69 -13.28 -10.03
C PRO A 11 5.10 -12.86 -8.61
N PHE A 12 5.20 -11.56 -8.37
CA PHE A 12 5.55 -11.01 -7.07
C PHE A 12 4.73 -11.69 -5.96
N PRO A 13 5.31 -11.96 -4.78
CA PRO A 13 4.70 -12.74 -3.70
C PRO A 13 3.47 -12.09 -3.06
N SER A 14 2.93 -11.01 -3.63
CA SER A 14 1.75 -10.32 -3.11
C SER A 14 0.44 -11.09 -3.28
N ASN A 15 0.40 -12.16 -4.08
CA ASN A 15 -0.75 -13.05 -4.21
C ASN A 15 -0.33 -14.51 -3.94
N THR A 16 -0.42 -14.93 -2.68
CA THR A 16 -0.01 -16.25 -2.17
C THR A 16 -0.69 -17.41 -2.90
N VAL A 17 -1.95 -17.24 -3.33
CA VAL A 17 -2.69 -18.26 -4.09
C VAL A 17 -2.10 -18.47 -5.48
N GLY A 18 -1.92 -17.38 -6.25
CA GLY A 18 -1.35 -17.45 -7.60
C GLY A 18 0.12 -17.89 -7.62
N TYR A 19 0.87 -17.60 -6.56
CA TYR A 19 2.25 -18.06 -6.41
C TYR A 19 2.33 -19.57 -6.12
N ARG A 20 1.45 -20.12 -5.28
CA ARG A 20 1.37 -21.55 -5.00
C ARG A 20 0.97 -22.36 -6.25
N GLU A 21 -0.07 -21.92 -6.96
CA GLU A 21 -0.49 -22.55 -8.23
C GLU A 21 0.64 -22.54 -9.29
N ALA A 22 1.43 -21.46 -9.35
CA ALA A 22 2.57 -21.37 -10.25
C ALA A 22 3.70 -22.34 -9.89
N ILE A 23 3.95 -22.59 -8.59
CA ILE A 23 4.91 -23.59 -8.14
C ILE A 23 4.42 -25.00 -8.50
N GLU A 24 3.16 -25.32 -8.19
CA GLU A 24 2.57 -26.63 -8.48
C GLU A 24 2.59 -26.95 -9.98
N THR A 25 2.27 -25.97 -10.83
CA THR A 25 2.35 -26.10 -12.30
C THR A 25 3.78 -26.38 -12.76
N ARG A 26 4.78 -25.75 -12.15
CA ARG A 26 6.19 -25.96 -12.52
C ARG A 26 6.71 -27.33 -12.09
N VAL A 27 6.29 -27.82 -10.92
CA VAL A 27 6.56 -29.21 -10.50
C VAL A 27 5.98 -30.20 -11.51
N GLN A 28 4.74 -29.99 -11.93
CA GLN A 28 4.08 -30.84 -12.93
C GLN A 28 4.78 -30.82 -14.29
N SER A 29 5.35 -29.67 -14.69
CA SER A 29 6.13 -29.55 -15.92
C SER A 29 7.56 -30.12 -15.84
N GLY A 30 8.04 -30.47 -14.65
CA GLY A 30 9.42 -30.90 -14.41
C GLY A 30 10.45 -29.76 -14.40
N ASP A 31 10.00 -28.50 -14.45
CA ASP A 31 10.86 -27.31 -14.43
C ASP A 31 11.55 -27.10 -13.06
N ILE A 32 10.93 -27.61 -11.99
CA ILE A 32 11.48 -27.58 -10.64
C ILE A 32 11.31 -28.95 -9.97
N ASP A 33 12.31 -29.30 -9.17
CA ASP A 33 12.30 -30.52 -8.37
C ASP A 33 11.26 -30.45 -7.24
N LEU A 34 10.67 -31.59 -6.90
CA LEU A 34 9.63 -31.71 -5.89
C LEU A 34 10.12 -31.30 -4.50
N ASP A 35 11.36 -31.64 -4.14
CA ASP A 35 11.94 -31.31 -2.83
C ASP A 35 12.20 -29.80 -2.73
N VAL A 36 12.61 -29.17 -3.84
CA VAL A 36 12.78 -27.71 -3.93
C VAL A 36 11.43 -27.01 -3.80
N ALA A 37 10.40 -27.50 -4.50
CA ALA A 37 9.06 -26.92 -4.42
C ALA A 37 8.48 -27.04 -3.00
N ARG A 38 8.65 -28.20 -2.35
CA ARG A 38 8.23 -28.40 -0.95
C ARG A 38 8.92 -27.40 -0.02
N ALA A 39 10.24 -27.21 -0.15
CA ALA A 39 10.95 -26.24 0.67
C ALA A 39 10.44 -24.80 0.46
N VAL A 40 10.14 -24.41 -0.78
CA VAL A 40 9.59 -23.07 -1.09
C VAL A 40 8.18 -22.91 -0.53
N LEU A 41 7.33 -23.93 -0.61
CA LEU A 41 5.97 -23.89 -0.05
C LEU A 41 5.99 -23.87 1.48
N GLU A 42 6.88 -24.62 2.13
CA GLU A 42 7.08 -24.56 3.58
C GLU A 42 7.54 -23.18 4.03
N GLU A 43 8.44 -22.53 3.28
CA GLU A 43 8.83 -21.15 3.56
C GLU A 43 7.69 -20.16 3.33
N LEU A 44 6.84 -20.39 2.32
CA LEU A 44 5.66 -19.57 2.07
C LEU A 44 4.63 -19.69 3.20
N ASP A 45 4.39 -20.90 3.70
CA ASP A 45 3.45 -21.16 4.80
C ASP A 45 3.94 -20.54 6.12
N LYS A 46 5.25 -20.28 6.27
CA LYS A 46 5.82 -19.54 7.41
C LYS A 46 5.68 -18.02 7.27
N GLN A 47 5.38 -17.50 6.08
CA GLN A 47 5.24 -16.06 5.92
C GLN A 47 3.98 -15.56 6.63
N PRO A 48 4.05 -14.43 7.36
CA PRO A 48 2.85 -13.79 7.87
C PRO A 48 1.93 -13.44 6.69
N PRO A 49 0.60 -13.45 6.89
CA PRO A 49 -0.33 -13.07 5.84
C PRO A 49 0.02 -11.68 5.30
N PRO A 50 -0.15 -11.45 3.99
CA PRO A 50 0.09 -10.14 3.43
C PRO A 50 -0.79 -9.11 4.13
N LYS A 51 -0.17 -8.01 4.57
CA LYS A 51 -0.90 -6.88 5.18
C LYS A 51 -1.92 -6.34 4.20
N SER A 52 -3.11 -6.05 4.72
CA SER A 52 -4.14 -5.33 3.99
C SER A 52 -3.62 -3.95 3.54
N PRO A 53 -4.23 -3.35 2.49
CA PRO A 53 -3.88 -2.00 2.06
C PRO A 53 -3.94 -0.96 3.21
N LEU A 54 -4.93 -1.07 4.09
CA LEU A 54 -5.08 -0.23 5.27
C LEU A 54 -3.91 -0.40 6.25
N GLU A 55 -3.54 -1.63 6.59
CA GLU A 55 -2.42 -1.89 7.49
C GLU A 55 -1.10 -1.34 6.93
N ARG A 56 -0.86 -1.53 5.62
CA ARG A 56 0.31 -0.94 4.96
C ARG A 56 0.30 0.58 5.03
N ARG A 57 -0.86 1.21 4.87
CA ARG A 57 -1.01 2.67 4.96
C ARG A 57 -0.77 3.19 6.38
N ILE A 58 -1.27 2.48 7.39
CA ILE A 58 -1.04 2.79 8.80
C ILE A 58 0.47 2.77 9.11
N GLU A 59 1.19 1.73 8.69
CA GLU A 59 2.64 1.63 8.92
C GLU A 59 3.43 2.72 8.19
N GLU A 60 3.00 3.09 6.98
CA GLU A 60 3.61 4.19 6.24
C GLU A 60 3.43 5.52 7.00
N LEU A 61 2.23 5.81 7.50
CA LEU A 61 1.96 7.01 8.30
C LEU A 61 2.75 7.03 9.59
N GLU A 62 2.88 5.90 10.30
CA GLU A 62 3.72 5.79 11.49
C GLU A 62 5.19 6.10 11.19
N ARG A 63 5.72 5.59 10.08
CA ARG A 63 7.09 5.90 9.63
C ARG A 63 7.27 7.37 9.28
N ILE A 64 6.29 7.96 8.58
CA ILE A 64 6.31 9.38 8.21
C ILE A 64 6.26 10.25 9.48
N LEU A 65 5.43 9.90 10.45
CA LEU A 65 5.32 10.61 11.73
C LEU A 65 6.56 10.46 12.62
N ALA A 66 7.27 9.33 12.54
CA ALA A 66 8.55 9.15 13.20
C ALA A 66 9.69 9.94 12.54
N SER A 67 9.50 10.46 11.33
CA SER A 67 10.50 11.22 10.59
C SER A 67 10.48 12.70 10.97
N PRO A 68 11.64 13.33 11.24
CA PRO A 68 11.71 14.77 11.51
C PRO A 68 11.39 15.64 10.28
N VAL A 69 11.26 15.04 9.08
CA VAL A 69 11.00 15.73 7.81
C VAL A 69 9.53 16.18 7.66
N ILE A 70 8.62 15.61 8.46
CA ILE A 70 7.18 15.86 8.32
C ILE A 70 6.76 17.31 8.64
N GLY A 71 7.55 18.01 9.46
CA GLY A 71 7.40 19.44 9.75
C GLY A 71 5.97 19.85 10.15
N GLU A 72 5.45 20.90 9.51
CA GLU A 72 4.13 21.51 9.78
C GLU A 72 2.93 20.60 9.51
N HIS A 73 3.17 19.42 8.96
CA HIS A 73 2.12 18.50 8.58
C HIS A 73 1.93 17.31 9.53
N ALA A 74 2.73 17.25 10.59
CA ALA A 74 2.67 16.22 11.62
C ALA A 74 1.25 16.03 12.17
N GLU A 75 0.59 17.15 12.50
CA GLU A 75 -0.74 17.13 13.10
C GLU A 75 -1.80 16.53 12.17
N ASN A 76 -1.75 16.86 10.87
CA ASN A 76 -2.67 16.31 9.88
C ASN A 76 -2.43 14.80 9.67
N ALA A 77 -1.16 14.38 9.59
CA ALA A 77 -0.82 12.96 9.45
C ALA A 77 -1.21 12.15 10.69
N ALA A 78 -1.06 12.73 11.88
CA ALA A 78 -1.47 12.11 13.14
C ALA A 78 -2.99 11.92 13.20
N ALA A 79 -3.77 12.94 12.82
CA ALA A 79 -5.23 12.85 12.78
C ALA A 79 -5.72 11.79 11.78
N VAL A 80 -5.03 11.64 10.65
CA VAL A 80 -5.33 10.58 9.68
C VAL A 80 -5.02 9.20 10.26
N LEU A 81 -3.84 9.04 10.86
CA LEU A 81 -3.43 7.79 11.48
C LEU A 81 -4.42 7.36 12.57
N GLU A 82 -4.80 8.29 13.45
CA GLU A 82 -5.83 8.06 14.46
C GLU A 82 -7.17 7.71 13.82
N GLY A 83 -7.55 8.42 12.76
CA GLY A 83 -8.77 8.17 12.00
C GLY A 83 -8.86 6.73 11.46
N TYR A 84 -7.78 6.23 10.89
CA TYR A 84 -7.70 4.84 10.42
C TYR A 84 -7.69 3.83 11.57
N LYS A 85 -6.92 4.07 12.64
CA LYS A 85 -6.85 3.16 13.80
C LYS A 85 -8.18 3.07 14.57
N SER A 86 -8.92 4.17 14.65
CA SER A 86 -10.23 4.25 15.31
C SER A 86 -11.40 3.80 14.44
N GLY A 87 -11.18 3.58 13.14
CA GLY A 87 -12.24 3.28 12.18
C GLY A 87 -13.14 4.48 11.83
N THR A 88 -12.78 5.70 12.24
CA THR A 88 -13.53 6.91 11.88
C THR A 88 -13.21 7.41 10.47
N LEU A 89 -12.09 6.96 9.90
CA LEU A 89 -11.76 7.07 8.49
C LEU A 89 -11.76 5.70 7.84
N GLU A 90 -12.40 5.63 6.67
CA GLU A 90 -12.36 4.46 5.82
C GLU A 90 -11.20 4.61 4.83
N TYR A 91 -10.48 3.51 4.58
CA TYR A 91 -9.47 3.48 3.53
C TYR A 91 -10.11 3.06 2.22
N LEU A 92 -10.23 4.03 1.31
CA LEU A 92 -10.84 3.84 0.00
C LEU A 92 -9.78 4.10 -1.08
N SER A 93 -9.31 3.02 -1.71
CA SER A 93 -8.30 3.09 -2.76
C SER A 93 -8.69 4.08 -3.85
N GLY A 94 -7.78 4.99 -4.19
CA GLY A 94 -8.02 6.01 -5.21
C GLY A 94 -8.83 7.21 -4.69
N GLN A 95 -8.96 7.36 -3.37
CA GLN A 95 -9.62 8.49 -2.74
C GLN A 95 -8.68 9.24 -1.79
N TYR A 96 -9.03 10.46 -1.45
CA TYR A 96 -8.25 11.25 -0.51
C TYR A 96 -9.13 12.06 0.44
N TYR A 97 -8.56 12.38 1.59
CA TYR A 97 -9.12 13.31 2.56
C TYR A 97 -8.29 14.58 2.62
N ILE A 98 -8.94 15.70 2.96
CA ILE A 98 -8.29 16.99 3.18
C ILE A 98 -8.31 17.26 4.67
N PHE A 99 -7.11 17.43 5.25
CA PHE A 99 -6.92 17.81 6.64
C PHE A 99 -6.26 19.19 6.73
N LYS A 100 -6.70 19.96 7.74
CA LYS A 100 -6.11 21.24 8.13
C LYS A 100 -6.07 21.31 9.65
N GLU A 101 -4.88 21.53 10.22
CA GLU A 101 -4.67 21.67 11.67
C GLU A 101 -5.33 20.50 12.44
N GLY A 102 -5.06 19.27 11.99
CA GLY A 102 -5.58 18.05 12.60
C GLY A 102 -7.06 17.77 12.37
N LYS A 103 -7.78 18.63 11.66
CA LYS A 103 -9.23 18.48 11.42
C LYS A 103 -9.52 18.09 9.98
N ARG A 104 -10.40 17.11 9.81
CA ARG A 104 -10.94 16.74 8.49
C ARG A 104 -11.80 17.88 7.96
N VAL A 105 -11.39 18.49 6.86
CA VAL A 105 -12.11 19.57 6.17
C VAL A 105 -13.03 19.02 5.09
N ALA A 106 -12.60 17.96 4.40
CA ALA A 106 -13.36 17.35 3.33
C ALA A 106 -12.92 15.90 3.08
N GLY A 107 -13.75 15.18 2.33
CA GLY A 107 -13.48 13.82 1.89
C GLY A 107 -14.52 12.80 2.39
N PRO A 108 -14.46 11.57 1.85
CA PRO A 108 -13.48 11.16 0.87
C PRO A 108 -13.80 11.71 -0.53
N ARG A 109 -12.77 12.00 -1.33
CA ARG A 109 -12.89 12.51 -2.71
C ARG A 109 -12.08 11.65 -3.68
N PRO A 110 -12.53 11.44 -4.91
CA PRO A 110 -11.76 10.66 -5.88
C PRO A 110 -10.49 11.41 -6.28
N LEU A 111 -9.40 10.69 -6.48
CA LEU A 111 -8.13 11.29 -6.96
C LEU A 111 -8.26 11.96 -8.33
N SER A 112 -9.28 11.64 -9.13
CA SER A 112 -9.57 12.34 -10.39
C SER A 112 -9.91 13.82 -10.19
N GLU A 113 -10.43 14.19 -9.01
CA GLU A 113 -10.72 15.58 -8.62
C GLU A 113 -9.53 16.26 -7.95
N PHE A 114 -8.40 15.55 -7.78
CA PHE A 114 -7.20 16.14 -7.21
C PHE A 114 -6.55 17.08 -8.22
N ASP A 115 -6.74 18.38 -8.03
CA ASP A 115 -6.02 19.41 -8.78
C ASP A 115 -4.88 20.00 -7.93
N PRO A 116 -3.61 19.65 -8.21
CA PRO A 116 -2.48 20.19 -7.48
C PRO A 116 -2.32 21.71 -7.68
N LYS A 117 -2.91 22.32 -8.72
CA LYS A 117 -2.84 23.76 -8.99
C LYS A 117 -3.92 24.55 -8.24
N ASN A 118 -5.08 23.97 -7.96
CA ASN A 118 -6.12 24.62 -7.13
C ASN A 118 -5.74 24.73 -5.65
N SER A 119 -4.74 23.96 -5.19
CA SER A 119 -4.09 24.19 -3.89
C SER A 119 -3.42 25.58 -3.79
N ARG A 120 -3.18 26.27 -4.92
CA ARG A 120 -2.51 27.58 -4.99
C ARG A 120 -3.41 28.76 -5.39
N ARG A 121 -4.63 28.54 -5.90
CA ARG A 121 -5.44 29.59 -6.58
C ARG A 121 -6.74 30.01 -5.90
N SER A 122 -7.32 29.19 -5.01
CA SER A 122 -8.34 29.69 -4.09
C SER A 122 -7.63 30.49 -2.99
N GLY A 123 -8.29 31.43 -2.30
CA GLY A 123 -7.73 32.30 -1.24
C GLY A 123 -7.07 31.61 -0.03
N TYR A 124 -6.76 30.31 -0.14
CA TYR A 124 -5.87 29.50 0.67
C TYR A 124 -4.39 29.92 0.50
N LYS A 125 -4.09 31.20 0.73
CA LYS A 125 -2.71 31.61 0.97
C LYS A 125 -2.23 30.90 2.24
N LYS A 126 -1.20 30.05 2.12
CA LYS A 126 -0.32 29.65 3.23
C LYS A 126 -0.87 28.71 4.32
N TRP A 127 -1.73 27.75 3.98
CA TRP A 127 -2.20 26.75 4.97
C TRP A 127 -1.82 25.32 4.58
N GLY A 128 -1.01 24.70 5.44
CA GLY A 128 -0.49 23.34 5.35
C GLY A 128 -1.57 22.28 5.19
N SER A 129 -2.00 22.07 3.96
CA SER A 129 -3.04 21.11 3.60
C SER A 129 -2.37 19.79 3.22
N TYR A 130 -2.49 18.79 4.09
CA TYR A 130 -1.99 17.45 3.81
C TYR A 130 -3.06 16.68 3.04
N HIS A 131 -2.67 16.17 1.88
CA HIS A 131 -3.50 15.30 1.07
C HIS A 131 -3.11 13.88 1.41
N VAL A 132 -3.96 13.21 2.18
CA VAL A 132 -3.77 11.78 2.43
C VAL A 132 -4.42 11.03 1.30
N ILE A 133 -3.60 10.70 0.31
CA ILE A 133 -3.93 9.76 -0.75
C ILE A 133 -4.12 8.39 -0.08
N SER A 134 -5.30 7.80 -0.24
CA SER A 134 -5.58 6.40 0.08
C SER A 134 -5.28 5.54 -1.16
#